data_AF-A0AAD6S322-F1
#
_entry.id   AF-A0AAD6S322-F1
#
_cell.length_a   1.000
_cell.length_b   1.000
_cell.length_c   1.000
_cell.angle_alpha   90.00
_cell.angle_beta   90.00
_cell.angle_gamma   90.00
#
_symmetry.space_group_name_H-M   'P 1'
#
loop_
_entity.id
_entity.type
_entity.pdbx_description
1 polymer ?
#
loop_
_entity_poly.entity_id
_entity_poly.type
_entity_poly.pdbx_seq_one_letter_code
_entity_poly.pdbx_strand_id
1 'polypeptide(L)'
;MHGVRSRAVVSLGREYNAYAAMRAFQGVAVPKVIGMFTTTDGKNMVLMMSYAGKALKAFSELEPRDKHTLFHRLVRLHKTGVQHNDLEPRNVTKSSSGPLIIDFDRASLGHNCPGASCQELLQVAQALDLDPATEMETPEGTARPPTVYSAVVAFVSAVVSALFGFPGCPRHV
;
A
#
# COMPACT_ATOMS: atom_id res chain seq x y z
N MET A 1 4.96 -2.39 42.08
CA MET A 1 3.69 -2.72 41.40
C MET A 1 3.93 -2.75 39.90
N HIS A 2 4.01 -3.94 39.29
CA HIS A 2 4.10 -4.05 37.83
C HIS A 2 2.70 -3.94 37.25
N GLY A 3 2.38 -2.77 36.68
CA GLY A 3 1.10 -2.52 36.03
C GLY A 3 0.97 -3.39 34.79
N VAL A 4 -0.01 -4.29 34.79
CA VAL A 4 -0.43 -5.04 33.60
C VAL A 4 -0.87 -4.02 32.56
N ARG A 5 -0.19 -3.97 31.40
CA ARG A 5 -0.63 -3.12 30.28
C ARG A 5 -2.00 -3.56 29.81
N SER A 6 -2.90 -2.61 29.56
CA SER A 6 -4.24 -2.93 29.09
C SER A 6 -4.18 -3.65 27.74
N ARG A 7 -5.19 -4.48 27.44
CA ARG A 7 -5.30 -5.22 26.18
C ARG A 7 -5.23 -4.31 24.95
N ALA A 8 -5.83 -3.12 25.05
CA ALA A 8 -5.82 -2.11 23.99
C ALA A 8 -4.41 -1.54 23.73
N VAL A 9 -3.61 -1.31 24.78
CA VAL A 9 -2.22 -0.86 24.66
C VAL A 9 -1.35 -1.95 24.00
N VAL A 10 -1.59 -3.22 24.34
CA VAL A 10 -0.88 -4.34 23.71
C VAL A 10 -1.31 -4.50 22.24
N SER A 11 -2.60 -4.35 21.93
CA SER A 11 -3.13 -4.42 20.55
C SER A 11 -2.49 -3.38 19.64
N LEU A 12 -2.51 -2.12 20.07
CA LEU A 12 -2.00 -1.01 19.26
C LEU A 12 -0.48 -1.11 19.01
N GLY A 13 0.28 -1.64 19.98
CA GLY A 13 1.70 -1.91 19.79
C GLY A 13 1.96 -3.00 18.75
N ARG A 14 1.09 -4.03 18.67
CA ARG A 14 1.19 -5.07 17.62
C ARG A 14 0.81 -4.50 16.26
N GLU A 15 -0.25 -3.71 16.19
CA GLU A 15 -0.65 -3.03 14.96
C GLU A 15 0.47 -2.12 14.43
N TYR A 16 1.08 -1.29 15.30
CA TYR A 16 2.21 -0.46 14.93
C TYR A 16 3.39 -1.27 14.38
N ASN A 17 3.69 -2.42 14.98
CA ASN A 17 4.74 -3.31 14.48
C ASN A 17 4.41 -3.93 13.12
N ALA A 18 3.13 -4.21 12.85
CA ALA A 18 2.67 -4.63 11.52
C ALA A 18 2.96 -3.53 10.48
N TYR A 19 2.56 -2.29 10.75
CA TYR A 19 2.88 -1.17 9.86
C TYR A 19 4.39 -0.93 9.70
N ALA A 20 5.19 -1.18 10.74
CA ALA A 20 6.64 -1.05 10.68
C ALA A 20 7.26 -2.12 9.76
N ALA A 21 6.79 -3.37 9.83
CA ALA A 21 7.21 -4.45 8.92
C ALA A 21 6.88 -4.14 7.45
N MET A 22 5.80 -3.40 7.21
CA MET A 22 5.34 -3.00 5.88
C MET A 22 5.78 -1.58 5.48
N ARG A 23 6.89 -1.06 6.04
CA ARG A 23 7.35 0.32 5.78
C ARG A 23 7.50 0.65 4.29
N ALA A 24 7.93 -0.31 3.48
CA ALA A 24 8.08 -0.15 2.02
C ALA A 24 6.74 0.02 1.27
N PHE A 25 5.62 -0.34 1.90
CA PHE A 25 4.28 -0.31 1.31
C PHE A 25 3.42 0.86 1.79
N GLN A 26 3.94 1.67 2.70
CA GLN A 26 3.24 2.84 3.23
C GLN A 26 3.01 3.91 2.14
N GLY A 27 1.77 4.37 2.02
CA GLY A 27 1.32 5.28 0.96
C GLY A 27 1.02 4.59 -0.37
N VAL A 28 1.24 3.27 -0.48
CA VAL A 28 0.98 2.50 -1.70
C VAL A 28 -0.07 1.43 -1.46
N ALA A 29 0.13 0.55 -0.48
CA ALA A 29 -0.82 -0.52 -0.14
C ALA A 29 -1.46 -0.34 1.24
N VAL A 30 -0.78 0.37 2.14
CA VAL A 30 -1.24 0.67 3.50
C VAL A 30 -1.06 2.17 3.78
N PRO A 31 -1.79 2.76 4.74
CA PRO A 31 -1.58 4.15 5.14
C PRO A 31 -0.15 4.46 5.57
N LYS A 32 0.26 5.72 5.38
CA LYS A 32 1.53 6.21 5.91
C LYS A 32 1.40 6.46 7.41
N VAL A 33 2.21 5.78 8.20
CA VAL A 33 2.31 6.02 9.64
C VAL A 33 3.10 7.30 9.88
N ILE A 34 2.49 8.22 10.61
CA ILE A 34 3.13 9.46 11.08
C ILE A 34 3.90 9.18 12.36
N GLY A 35 3.31 8.40 13.27
CA GLY A 35 3.96 7.96 14.50
C GLY A 35 2.99 7.29 15.47
N MET A 36 3.55 6.69 16.51
CA MET A 36 2.82 6.25 17.69
C MET A 36 3.15 7.21 18.84
N PHE A 37 2.12 7.76 19.45
CA PHE A 37 2.21 8.74 20.52
C PHE A 37 1.57 8.20 21.78
N THR A 38 2.02 8.67 22.93
CA THR A 38 1.42 8.34 24.22
C THR A 38 0.86 9.61 24.83
N THR A 39 -0.27 9.53 25.52
CA THR A 39 -0.78 10.64 26.32
C THR A 39 0.19 11.03 27.42
N THR A 40 0.11 12.27 27.89
CA THR A 40 1.03 12.80 28.93
C THR A 40 0.96 12.02 30.24
N ASP A 41 -0.18 11.40 30.55
CA ASP A 41 -0.36 10.52 31.72
C ASP A 41 0.14 9.08 31.50
N GLY A 42 0.65 8.76 30.31
CA GLY A 42 1.17 7.44 29.96
C GLY A 42 0.12 6.34 29.79
N LYS A 43 -1.18 6.66 29.91
CA LYS A 43 -2.24 5.64 29.99
C LYS A 43 -2.78 5.20 28.65
N ASN A 44 -2.75 6.09 27.66
CA ASN A 44 -3.31 5.83 26.34
C ASN A 44 -2.24 6.01 25.28
N MET A 45 -2.36 5.24 24.20
CA MET A 45 -1.52 5.37 23.02
C MET A 45 -2.39 5.70 21.81
N VAL A 46 -1.82 6.45 20.88
CA VAL A 46 -2.48 6.89 19.65
C VAL A 46 -1.57 6.55 18.49
N LEU A 47 -2.07 5.73 17.56
CA LEU A 47 -1.44 5.51 16.28
C LEU A 47 -1.96 6.57 15.31
N MET A 48 -1.06 7.43 14.83
CA MET A 48 -1.41 8.46 13.87
C MET A 48 -0.92 8.06 12.47
N MET A 49 -1.81 8.15 11.49
CA MET A 49 -1.55 7.80 10.10
C MET A 49 -2.21 8.78 9.14
N SER A 50 -1.77 8.79 7.88
CA SER A 50 -2.39 9.55 6.80
C SER A 50 -3.84 9.11 6.60
N TYR A 51 -4.72 10.03 6.23
CA TYR A 51 -6.09 9.71 5.85
C TYR A 51 -6.09 8.74 4.65
N ALA A 52 -6.71 7.57 4.82
CA ALA A 52 -6.70 6.48 3.85
C ALA A 52 -7.87 6.54 2.85
N GLY A 53 -8.80 7.49 3.03
CA GLY A 53 -10.04 7.55 2.28
C GLY A 53 -11.23 7.00 3.07
N LYS A 54 -12.30 6.64 2.36
CA LYS A 54 -13.51 6.08 2.97
C LYS A 54 -13.45 4.55 2.94
N ALA A 55 -13.81 3.92 4.05
CA ALA A 55 -13.95 2.47 4.13
C ALA A 55 -15.05 1.98 3.18
N LEU A 56 -14.85 0.80 2.58
CA LEU A 56 -15.87 0.17 1.75
C LEU A 56 -16.98 -0.40 2.65
N LYS A 57 -18.22 -0.41 2.13
CA LYS A 57 -19.31 -1.19 2.73
C LYS A 57 -19.35 -2.60 2.13
N ALA A 58 -18.99 -2.73 0.86
CA ALA A 58 -18.86 -4.01 0.17
C ALA A 58 -17.74 -3.98 -0.88
N PHE A 59 -17.16 -5.15 -1.18
CA PHE A 59 -16.14 -5.27 -2.24
C PHE A 59 -16.69 -5.00 -3.64
N SER A 60 -18.01 -5.06 -3.84
CA SER A 60 -18.67 -4.68 -5.08
C SER A 60 -18.57 -3.18 -5.42
N GLU A 61 -18.15 -2.33 -4.47
CA GLU A 61 -17.87 -0.91 -4.71
C GLU A 61 -16.54 -0.65 -5.43
N LEU A 62 -15.68 -1.68 -5.51
CA LEU A 62 -14.42 -1.61 -6.24
C LEU A 62 -14.66 -1.86 -7.72
N GLU A 63 -14.04 -1.03 -8.55
CA GLU A 63 -13.94 -1.31 -9.98
C GLU A 63 -13.08 -2.57 -10.20
N PRO A 64 -13.26 -3.32 -11.30
CA PRO A 64 -12.49 -4.53 -11.56
C PRO A 64 -10.98 -4.33 -11.40
N ARG A 65 -10.43 -3.23 -11.95
CA ARG A 65 -9.02 -2.87 -11.80
C ARG A 65 -8.58 -2.70 -10.33
N ASP A 66 -9.43 -2.10 -9.50
CA ASP A 66 -9.14 -1.90 -8.08
C ASP A 66 -9.19 -3.22 -7.32
N LYS A 67 -10.07 -4.15 -7.70
CA LYS A 67 -10.10 -5.50 -7.11
C LYS A 67 -8.77 -6.24 -7.33
N HIS A 68 -8.28 -6.29 -8.56
CA HIS A 68 -6.94 -6.84 -8.88
C HIS A 68 -5.84 -6.11 -8.11
N THR A 69 -5.90 -4.77 -8.06
CA THR A 69 -4.92 -3.96 -7.34
C THR A 69 -4.90 -4.28 -5.84
N LEU A 70 -6.06 -4.42 -5.20
CA LEU A 70 -6.18 -4.82 -3.80
C LEU A 70 -5.58 -6.21 -3.58
N PHE A 71 -5.91 -7.17 -4.45
CA PHE A 71 -5.42 -8.53 -4.33
C PHE A 71 -3.89 -8.61 -4.46
N HIS A 72 -3.30 -7.99 -5.48
CA HIS A 72 -1.85 -7.94 -5.63
C HIS A 72 -1.16 -7.20 -4.47
N ARG A 73 -1.79 -6.15 -3.92
CA ARG A 73 -1.29 -5.47 -2.72
C ARG A 73 -1.25 -6.42 -1.53
N LEU A 74 -2.32 -7.19 -1.30
CA LEU A 74 -2.38 -8.21 -0.25
C LEU A 74 -1.32 -9.30 -0.45
N VAL A 75 -1.19 -9.85 -1.65
CA VAL A 75 -0.13 -10.84 -1.98
C VAL A 75 1.26 -10.28 -1.65
N ARG A 76 1.53 -9.01 -1.98
CA ARG A 76 2.80 -8.36 -1.64
C ARG A 76 3.00 -8.19 -0.14
N LEU A 77 1.95 -7.90 0.62
CA LEU A 77 2.04 -7.88 2.09
C LEU A 77 2.41 -9.27 2.63
N HIS A 78 1.80 -10.33 2.12
CA HIS A 78 2.13 -11.70 2.53
C HIS A 78 3.59 -12.07 2.25
N LYS A 79 4.18 -11.58 1.16
CA LYS A 79 5.62 -11.76 0.86
C LYS A 79 6.55 -11.09 1.89
N THR A 80 6.07 -10.13 2.67
CA THR A 80 6.83 -9.52 3.78
C THR A 80 6.72 -10.31 5.09
N GLY A 81 5.93 -11.39 5.09
CA GLY A 81 5.62 -12.15 6.28
C GLY A 81 4.52 -11.54 7.14
N VAL A 82 3.68 -10.67 6.57
CA VAL A 82 2.49 -10.13 7.24
C VAL A 82 1.24 -10.77 6.65
N GLN A 83 0.44 -11.39 7.53
CA GLN A 83 -0.91 -11.89 7.22
C GLN A 83 -1.92 -11.06 8.01
N HIS A 84 -2.98 -10.58 7.38
CA HIS A 84 -3.89 -9.60 7.99
C HIS A 84 -4.89 -10.24 8.96
N ASN A 85 -5.41 -11.41 8.62
CA ASN A 85 -6.39 -12.22 9.37
C ASN A 85 -7.79 -11.61 9.57
N ASP A 86 -8.12 -10.49 8.91
CA ASP A 86 -9.43 -9.84 9.02
C ASP A 86 -9.71 -8.92 7.82
N LEU A 87 -9.32 -9.33 6.61
CA LEU A 87 -9.52 -8.49 5.44
C LEU A 87 -10.98 -8.50 4.98
N GLU A 88 -11.77 -7.61 5.58
CA GLU A 88 -13.16 -7.34 5.25
C GLU A 88 -13.31 -5.98 4.54
N PRO A 89 -14.45 -5.69 3.88
CA PRO A 89 -14.67 -4.39 3.24
C PRO A 89 -14.42 -3.18 4.15
N ARG A 90 -14.79 -3.27 5.44
CA ARG A 90 -14.54 -2.21 6.43
C ARG A 90 -13.05 -1.89 6.64
N ASN A 91 -12.18 -2.85 6.34
CA ASN A 91 -10.72 -2.79 6.50
C ASN A 91 -10.02 -2.48 5.17
N VAL A 92 -10.78 -2.06 4.16
CA VAL A 92 -10.27 -1.53 2.90
C VAL A 92 -10.86 -0.16 2.66
N THR A 93 -10.02 0.78 2.25
CA THR A 93 -10.43 2.16 1.97
C THR A 93 -10.19 2.51 0.51
N LYS A 94 -11.08 3.30 -0.09
CA LYS A 94 -10.91 3.81 -1.44
C LYS A 94 -10.26 5.20 -1.38
N SER A 95 -9.01 5.28 -1.86
CA SER A 95 -8.28 6.54 -2.04
C SER A 95 -8.18 6.91 -3.53
N SER A 96 -7.75 8.14 -3.83
CA SER A 96 -7.43 8.54 -5.21
C SER A 96 -6.28 7.72 -5.84
N SER A 97 -5.45 7.07 -5.03
CA SER A 97 -4.35 6.19 -5.44
C SER A 97 -4.73 4.70 -5.48
N GLY A 98 -6.02 4.39 -5.38
CA GLY A 98 -6.55 3.03 -5.32
C GLY A 98 -6.77 2.52 -3.89
N PRO A 99 -7.07 1.23 -3.73
CA PRO A 99 -7.53 0.67 -2.45
C PRO A 99 -6.40 0.46 -1.43
N LEU A 100 -6.52 1.04 -0.24
CA LEU A 100 -5.57 0.84 0.85
C LEU A 100 -6.13 -0.12 1.89
N ILE A 101 -5.29 -1.03 2.37
CA ILE A 101 -5.59 -1.97 3.45
C ILE A 101 -5.30 -1.29 4.78
N ILE A 102 -6.24 -1.37 5.72
CA ILE A 102 -6.18 -0.71 7.04
C ILE A 102 -6.55 -1.72 8.14
N ASP A 103 -6.37 -1.32 9.40
CA ASP A 103 -6.75 -2.10 10.59
C ASP A 103 -6.00 -3.45 10.71
N PHE A 104 -4.76 -3.38 11.19
CA PHE A 104 -3.89 -4.56 11.34
C PHE A 104 -3.91 -5.12 12.77
N ASP A 105 -4.96 -4.86 13.56
CA ASP A 105 -5.04 -5.32 14.95
C ASP A 105 -5.01 -6.86 15.09
N ARG A 106 -5.46 -7.57 14.05
CA ARG A 106 -5.45 -9.04 13.97
C ARG A 106 -4.27 -9.61 13.19
N ALA A 107 -3.38 -8.76 12.71
CA ALA A 107 -2.29 -9.18 11.86
C ALA A 107 -1.28 -10.06 12.60
N SER A 108 -0.73 -11.03 11.88
CA SER A 108 0.37 -11.86 12.35
C SER A 108 1.65 -11.53 11.58
N LEU A 109 2.76 -11.50 12.31
CA LEU A 109 4.10 -11.27 11.80
C LEU A 109 4.86 -12.59 11.69
N GLY A 110 5.76 -12.70 10.71
CA GLY A 110 6.53 -13.91 10.45
C GLY A 110 5.74 -15.00 9.72
N HIS A 111 4.64 -14.63 9.06
CA HIS A 111 3.83 -15.54 8.25
C HIS A 111 4.65 -16.08 7.07
N ASN A 112 4.82 -17.40 6.99
CA ASN A 112 5.39 -18.03 5.79
C ASN A 112 4.26 -18.35 4.82
N CYS A 113 3.98 -17.44 3.88
CA CYS A 113 2.84 -17.57 2.99
C CYS A 113 3.03 -18.74 2.00
N PRO A 114 2.10 -19.71 1.96
CA PRO A 114 2.18 -20.81 1.01
C PRO A 114 1.70 -20.42 -0.40
N GLY A 115 1.47 -19.13 -0.67
CA GLY A 115 1.01 -18.61 -1.96
C GLY A 115 -0.43 -19.02 -2.24
N ALA A 116 -0.65 -19.75 -3.35
CA ALA A 116 -1.98 -20.08 -3.86
C ALA A 116 -2.84 -20.90 -2.90
N SER A 117 -2.24 -21.58 -1.92
CA SER A 117 -2.95 -22.33 -0.88
C SER A 117 -3.13 -21.55 0.44
N CYS A 118 -2.80 -20.26 0.46
CA CYS A 118 -3.02 -19.42 1.64
C CYS A 118 -4.51 -19.12 1.82
N GLN A 119 -5.06 -19.50 2.98
CA GLN A 119 -6.51 -19.40 3.23
C GLN A 119 -7.04 -17.96 3.13
N GLU A 120 -6.31 -16.97 3.64
CA GLU A 120 -6.70 -15.56 3.53
C GLU A 120 -6.73 -15.10 2.06
N LEU A 121 -5.72 -15.47 1.27
CA LEU A 121 -5.69 -15.11 -0.16
C LEU A 121 -6.83 -15.79 -0.93
N LEU A 122 -7.12 -17.05 -0.66
CA LEU A 122 -8.25 -17.76 -1.28
C LEU A 122 -9.60 -17.10 -0.95
N GLN A 123 -9.82 -16.77 0.32
CA GLN A 123 -11.06 -16.13 0.78
C GLN A 123 -11.24 -14.74 0.15
N VAL A 124 -10.17 -13.94 0.10
CA VAL A 124 -10.22 -12.60 -0.49
C VAL A 124 -10.40 -12.67 -2.00
N ALA A 125 -9.71 -13.58 -2.70
CA ALA A 125 -9.88 -13.77 -4.14
C ALA A 125 -11.34 -14.11 -4.46
N GLN A 126 -11.93 -15.06 -3.72
CA GLN A 126 -13.33 -15.42 -3.86
C GLN A 126 -14.25 -14.22 -3.59
N ALA A 127 -14.02 -13.46 -2.52
CA ALA A 127 -14.82 -12.28 -2.19
C ALA A 127 -14.71 -11.13 -3.20
N LEU A 128 -13.63 -11.12 -3.99
CA LEU A 128 -13.41 -10.19 -5.08
C LEU A 128 -13.87 -10.73 -6.45
N ASP A 129 -14.39 -11.96 -6.53
CA ASP A 129 -14.71 -12.65 -7.78
C ASP A 129 -13.47 -12.82 -8.70
N LEU A 130 -12.31 -13.13 -8.11
CA LEU A 130 -11.04 -13.35 -8.81
C LEU A 130 -10.61 -14.82 -8.73
N ASP A 131 -9.85 -15.28 -9.73
CA ASP A 131 -9.18 -16.58 -9.69
C ASP A 131 -7.77 -16.42 -9.11
N PRO A 132 -7.48 -16.96 -7.91
CA PRO A 132 -6.19 -16.77 -7.24
C PRO A 132 -5.00 -17.35 -8.02
N ALA A 133 -5.21 -18.37 -8.86
CA ALA A 133 -4.12 -18.99 -9.62
C ALA A 133 -3.58 -18.05 -10.71
N THR A 134 -4.48 -17.38 -11.43
CA THR A 134 -4.10 -16.44 -12.50
C THR A 134 -3.49 -15.15 -11.95
N GLU A 135 -3.92 -14.69 -10.78
CA GLU A 135 -3.41 -13.46 -10.16
C GLU A 135 -2.00 -13.62 -9.55
N MET A 136 -1.64 -14.82 -9.09
CA MET A 136 -0.32 -15.09 -8.50
C MET A 136 0.78 -15.37 -9.53
N GLU A 137 0.42 -15.76 -10.75
CA GLU A 137 1.37 -16.02 -11.85
C GLU A 137 1.89 -14.77 -12.55
N THR A 138 1.38 -13.57 -12.21
CA THR A 138 1.87 -12.34 -12.84
C THR A 138 3.35 -12.12 -12.48
N PRO A 139 4.28 -12.22 -13.46
CA PRO A 139 5.67 -11.93 -13.21
C PRO A 139 5.78 -10.44 -12.90
N GLU A 140 6.56 -10.10 -11.89
CA GLU A 140 6.93 -8.73 -11.60
C GLU A 140 7.50 -8.07 -12.86
N GLY A 141 6.82 -7.01 -13.33
CA GLY A 141 7.39 -6.06 -14.28
C GLY A 141 6.58 -5.89 -15.56
N THR A 142 5.84 -4.77 -15.63
CA THR A 142 5.65 -3.91 -16.83
C THR A 142 4.53 -2.88 -16.68
N ALA A 143 3.84 -2.82 -15.53
CA ALA A 143 3.00 -1.65 -15.23
C ALA A 143 3.88 -0.44 -14.84
N ARG A 144 4.54 0.14 -15.84
CA ARG A 144 5.11 1.50 -15.79
C ARG A 144 3.92 2.41 -15.43
N PRO A 145 3.93 3.16 -14.32
CA PRO A 145 2.92 4.20 -14.15
C PRO A 145 3.02 5.14 -15.35
N PRO A 146 1.93 5.69 -15.90
CA PRO A 146 2.02 6.71 -16.93
C PRO A 146 2.81 7.89 -16.36
N THR A 147 4.09 7.92 -16.67
CA THR A 147 5.01 8.95 -16.20
C THR A 147 4.66 10.23 -16.94
N VAL A 148 3.91 11.09 -16.27
CA VAL A 148 3.76 12.52 -16.59
C VAL A 148 5.14 13.18 -16.78
N TYR A 149 6.21 12.57 -16.24
CA TYR A 149 7.61 12.97 -16.39
C TYR A 149 8.13 13.04 -17.84
N SER A 150 7.64 12.24 -18.80
CA SER A 150 8.16 12.35 -20.18
C SER A 150 7.70 13.62 -20.89
N ALA A 151 6.49 14.11 -20.60
CA ALA A 151 5.99 15.36 -21.18
C ALA A 151 6.71 16.57 -20.57
N VAL A 152 6.98 16.55 -19.26
CA VAL A 152 7.66 17.67 -18.58
C VAL A 152 9.13 17.76 -18.99
N VAL A 153 9.84 16.63 -19.11
CA VAL A 153 11.25 16.62 -19.57
C VAL A 153 11.39 17.03 -21.03
N ALA A 154 10.45 16.62 -21.90
CA ALA A 154 10.41 17.08 -23.29
C ALA A 154 10.12 18.58 -23.39
N PHE A 155 9.20 19.10 -22.56
CA PHE A 155 8.88 20.53 -22.54
C PHE A 155 10.04 21.38 -22.00
N VAL A 156 10.70 20.93 -20.95
CA VAL A 156 11.89 21.63 -20.39
C VAL A 156 13.06 21.59 -21.39
N SER A 157 13.29 20.47 -22.08
CA SER A 157 14.37 20.37 -23.09
C SER A 157 14.11 21.24 -24.33
N ALA A 158 12.85 21.33 -24.78
CA ALA A 158 12.47 22.17 -25.90
C ALA A 158 12.58 23.67 -25.56
N VAL A 159 12.19 24.08 -24.35
CA VAL A 159 12.31 25.47 -23.89
C VAL A 159 13.78 25.86 -23.71
N VAL A 160 14.62 24.99 -23.16
CA VAL A 160 16.06 25.27 -23.01
C VAL A 160 16.77 25.35 -24.36
N SER A 161 16.42 24.49 -25.33
CA SER A 161 17.02 24.53 -26.68
C SER A 161 16.59 25.77 -27.49
N ALA A 162 15.38 26.29 -27.28
CA ALA A 162 14.90 27.50 -27.93
C ALA A 162 15.49 28.80 -27.34
N LEU A 163 15.93 28.78 -26.08
CA LEU A 163 16.49 29.96 -25.40
C LEU A 163 18.01 30.10 -25.58
N PHE A 164 18.73 29.01 -25.86
CA PHE A 164 20.20 29.00 -26.00
C PHE A 164 20.65 28.60 -27.42
N GLY A 165 20.14 29.30 -28.43
CA GLY A 165 20.57 29.11 -29.82
C GLY A 165 22.08 29.30 -29.99
N PHE A 166 22.79 28.25 -30.40
CA PHE A 166 24.18 28.33 -30.82
C PHE A 166 24.25 28.74 -32.31
N PRO A 167 24.92 29.85 -32.67
CA PRO A 167 25.18 30.17 -34.07
C PRO A 167 26.33 29.29 -34.57
N GLY A 168 26.00 28.31 -35.42
CA GLY A 168 26.98 27.54 -36.19
C GLY A 168 27.60 28.43 -37.26
N CYS A 169 28.89 28.71 -37.12
CA CYS A 169 29.71 29.31 -38.17
C CYS A 169 30.22 28.19 -39.10
N PRO A 170 29.92 28.18 -40.41
CA PRO A 170 30.51 27.22 -41.32
C PRO A 170 31.87 27.71 -41.81
N ARG A 171 32.91 26.90 -41.60
CA ARG A 171 34.17 27.00 -42.36
C ARG A 171 33.90 26.65 -43.81
N HIS A 172 34.31 27.52 -44.73
CA HIS A 172 34.57 27.12 -46.10
C HIS A 172 35.94 27.63 -46.55
N VAL A 173 36.76 26.62 -46.86
CA VAL A 173 37.95 26.53 -47.74
C VAL A 173 39.15 27.43 -47.39
#